data_AF-A0A1E5GCS9-F1
#
_entry.id   AF-A0A1E5GCS9-F1
#
_cell.length_a   1.000
_cell.length_b   1.000
_cell.length_c   1.000
_cell.angle_alpha   90.00
_cell.angle_beta   90.00
_cell.angle_gamma   90.00
#
_symmetry.space_group_name_H-M   'P 1'
#
loop_
_entity.id
_entity.type
_entity.pdbx_description
1 polymer ?
#
loop_
_entity_poly.entity_id
_entity_poly.type
_entity_poly.pdbx_seq_one_letter_code
_entity_poly.pdbx_strand_id
1 'polypeptide(L)'
;MANRITAITLKENQLGAPIKASVKEDREVFIDGKRTPSRIFVASTVLHPDFEIIVPYTRNSPRFEGRKVVELRGVTLVPSAKRNNIGTASRTLELQVFAEELVISEGGQDK
;
A
#
# COMPACT_ATOMS: atom_id res chain seq x y z
N MET A 1 -16.48 19.72 8.31
CA MET A 1 -16.62 18.39 8.91
C MET A 1 -15.42 17.55 8.52
N ALA A 2 -14.55 17.22 9.47
CA ALA A 2 -13.41 16.34 9.22
C ALA A 2 -13.93 14.90 9.09
N ASN A 3 -13.73 14.27 7.94
CA ASN A 3 -13.98 12.85 7.77
C ASN A 3 -13.02 12.09 8.70
N ARG A 4 -13.55 11.66 9.85
CA ARG A 4 -12.78 10.87 10.82
C ARG A 4 -12.69 9.45 10.26
N ILE A 5 -11.66 9.21 9.46
CA ILE A 5 -11.34 7.89 8.93
C ILE A 5 -11.06 7.01 10.16
N THR A 6 -11.95 6.07 10.41
CA THR A 6 -11.77 5.10 11.51
C THR A 6 -10.86 4.01 10.94
N ALA A 7 -9.58 4.05 11.27
CA ALA A 7 -8.62 3.03 10.86
C ALA A 7 -9.08 1.66 11.40
N ILE A 8 -9.16 0.65 10.53
CA ILE A 8 -9.47 -0.72 10.94
C ILE A 8 -8.15 -1.49 10.90
N THR A 9 -7.63 -1.86 12.07
CA THR A 9 -6.49 -2.77 12.16
C THR A 9 -6.90 -4.13 11.59
N LEU A 10 -6.37 -4.50 10.43
CA LEU A 10 -6.54 -5.84 9.90
C LEU A 10 -5.45 -6.75 10.48
N LYS A 11 -5.86 -7.93 10.95
CA LYS A 11 -4.94 -8.98 11.40
C LYS A 11 -4.15 -9.53 10.21
N GLU A 12 -2.97 -10.10 10.50
CA GLU A 12 -1.88 -10.47 9.58
C GLU A 12 -2.23 -11.38 8.37
N ASN A 13 -3.49 -11.77 8.15
CA ASN A 13 -3.86 -12.75 7.12
C ASN A 13 -5.05 -12.34 6.21
N GLN A 14 -5.42 -11.06 6.18
CA GLN A 14 -6.59 -10.58 5.41
C GLN A 14 -6.23 -10.06 4.00
N LEU A 15 -4.96 -9.73 3.76
CA LEU A 15 -4.46 -9.37 2.43
C LEU A 15 -4.18 -10.60 1.57
N GLY A 16 -4.00 -11.78 2.16
CA GLY A 16 -3.51 -12.96 1.46
C GLY A 16 -2.00 -12.91 1.24
N ALA A 17 -1.40 -14.09 1.09
CA ALA A 17 0.02 -14.28 0.87
C ALA A 17 0.25 -15.26 -0.30
N PRO A 18 1.38 -15.17 -1.03
CA PRO A 18 2.41 -14.13 -0.94
C PRO A 18 1.95 -12.79 -1.53
N ILE A 19 2.48 -11.67 -1.01
CA ILE A 19 2.28 -10.33 -1.57
C ILE A 19 3.34 -10.08 -2.63
N LYS A 20 2.93 -9.82 -3.87
CA LYS A 20 3.83 -9.40 -4.95
C LYS A 20 3.66 -7.91 -5.20
N ALA A 21 4.74 -7.14 -5.13
CA ALA A 21 4.70 -5.69 -5.28
C ALA A 21 5.79 -5.17 -6.24
N SER A 22 5.56 -3.99 -6.82
CA SER A 22 6.53 -3.23 -7.62
C SER A 22 6.49 -1.75 -7.24
N VAL A 23 7.64 -1.08 -7.25
CA VAL A 23 7.72 0.36 -6.99
C VAL A 23 6.93 1.12 -8.07
N LYS A 24 6.02 2.00 -7.65
CA LYS A 24 5.27 2.89 -8.54
C LYS A 24 5.89 4.28 -8.58
N GLU A 25 5.96 4.94 -7.43
CA GLU A 25 6.45 6.31 -7.30
C GLU A 25 6.82 6.64 -5.84
N ASP A 26 7.60 7.71 -5.67
CA ASP A 26 7.83 8.36 -4.37
C ASP A 26 7.07 9.70 -4.40
N ARG A 27 6.18 9.95 -3.44
CA ARG A 27 5.41 11.21 -3.36
C ARG A 27 5.02 11.57 -1.93
N GLU A 28 4.64 12.82 -1.67
CA GLU A 28 4.03 13.19 -0.40
C GLU A 28 2.59 12.70 -0.31
N VAL A 29 2.25 12.05 0.80
CA VAL A 29 0.89 11.59 1.13
C VAL A 29 0.46 12.20 2.45
N PHE A 30 -0.82 12.57 2.58
CA PHE A 30 -1.37 13.03 3.85
C PHE A 30 -1.70 11.83 4.74
N ILE A 31 -1.01 11.72 5.87
CA ILE A 31 -1.22 10.69 6.90
C ILE A 31 -1.49 11.44 8.20
N ASP A 32 -2.64 11.18 8.83
CA ASP A 32 -3.09 11.85 10.05
C ASP A 32 -3.01 13.39 9.99
N GLY A 33 -3.37 13.95 8.84
CA GLY A 33 -3.36 15.40 8.60
C GLY A 33 -1.97 16.00 8.31
N LYS A 34 -0.91 15.19 8.28
CA LYS A 34 0.47 15.62 7.99
C LYS A 34 0.91 15.13 6.61
N ARG A 35 1.55 16.00 5.83
CA ARG A 35 2.25 15.60 4.60
C ARG A 35 3.49 14.79 4.97
N THR A 36 3.55 13.56 4.47
CA THR A 36 4.61 12.61 4.76
C THR A 36 5.20 12.09 3.45
N PRO A 37 6.51 12.26 3.20
CA PRO A 37 7.15 11.68 2.02
C PRO A 37 7.04 10.16 2.11
N SER A 38 6.48 9.52 1.09
CA SER A 38 6.11 8.11 1.13
C SER A 38 6.52 7.43 -0.18
N ARG A 39 6.83 6.13 -0.10
CA ARG A 39 6.99 5.28 -1.27
C ARG A 39 5.72 4.49 -1.51
N ILE A 40 5.27 4.46 -2.76
CA ILE A 40 4.05 3.79 -3.18
C ILE A 40 4.41 2.60 -4.05
N PHE A 41 3.74 1.48 -3.77
CA PHE A 41 3.88 0.24 -4.51
C PHE A 41 2.52 -0.17 -5.08
N VAL A 42 2.54 -0.73 -6.29
CA VAL A 42 1.42 -1.51 -6.81
C VAL A 42 1.64 -2.94 -6.39
N ALA A 43 0.64 -3.54 -5.75
CA ALA A 43 0.73 -4.86 -5.16
C ALA A 43 -0.46 -5.72 -5.52
N SER A 44 -0.28 -7.04 -5.40
CA SER A 44 -1.33 -8.02 -5.59
C SER A 44 -1.06 -9.26 -4.74
N THR A 45 -2.15 -9.96 -4.46
CA THR A 45 -2.18 -11.28 -3.82
C THR A 45 -3.23 -12.13 -4.53
N VAL A 46 -3.36 -13.39 -4.13
CA VAL A 46 -4.43 -14.28 -4.61
C VAL A 46 -5.82 -13.76 -4.23
N LEU A 47 -5.94 -13.06 -3.09
CA LEU A 47 -7.22 -12.55 -2.59
C LEU A 47 -7.56 -11.16 -3.15
N HIS A 48 -6.54 -10.33 -3.40
CA HIS A 48 -6.68 -8.96 -3.88
C HIS A 48 -5.79 -8.75 -5.10
N PRO A 49 -6.35 -8.77 -6.33
CA PRO A 49 -5.55 -8.77 -7.55
C PRO A 49 -4.86 -7.43 -7.83
N ASP A 50 -5.31 -6.32 -7.24
CA ASP A 50 -4.70 -5.01 -7.44
C ASP A 50 -4.98 -4.05 -6.27
N PHE A 51 -3.93 -3.62 -5.57
CA PHE A 51 -4.01 -2.66 -4.46
C PHE A 51 -2.72 -1.82 -4.34
N GLU A 52 -2.81 -0.67 -3.67
CA GLU A 52 -1.63 0.15 -3.37
C GLU A 52 -1.12 -0.11 -1.96
N ILE A 53 0.20 -0.15 -1.81
CA ILE A 53 0.87 -0.11 -0.50
C ILE A 53 1.57 1.24 -0.38
N ILE A 54 1.32 1.93 0.72
CA ILE A 54 1.92 3.22 1.05
C ILE A 54 2.82 3.01 2.26
N VAL A 55 4.12 3.23 2.08
CA VAL A 55 5.11 3.15 3.15
C VAL A 55 5.63 4.56 3.43
N PRO A 56 5.38 5.12 4.63
CA PRO A 56 5.87 6.43 5.00
C PRO A 56 7.39 6.40 5.18
N TYR A 57 8.03 7.50 4.80
CA TYR A 57 9.48 7.67 4.75
C TYR A 57 10.17 6.69 3.80
N THR A 58 10.86 7.22 2.79
CA THR A 58 11.54 6.44 1.75
C THR A 58 12.63 5.48 2.25
N ARG A 59 13.08 5.65 3.50
CA ARG A 59 14.05 4.76 4.18
C ARG A 59 13.42 3.49 4.74
N ASN A 60 12.10 3.48 4.97
CA ASN A 60 11.38 2.35 5.55
C ASN A 60 11.03 1.28 4.50
N SER A 61 11.50 1.45 3.28
CA SER A 61 11.39 0.43 2.23
C SER A 61 12.57 0.57 1.27
N PRO A 62 13.02 -0.51 0.63
CA PRO A 62 13.98 -0.42 -0.44
C PRO A 62 13.30 0.06 -1.74
N ARG A 63 14.10 0.62 -2.64
CA ARG A 63 13.76 0.71 -4.06
C ARG A 63 14.22 -0.58 -4.74
N PHE A 64 13.41 -1.12 -5.64
CA PHE A 64 13.75 -2.31 -6.40
C PHE A 64 13.06 -2.30 -7.77
N GLU A 65 13.65 -3.04 -8.70
CA GLU A 65 13.14 -3.18 -10.05
C GLU A 65 12.27 -4.43 -10.19
N GLY A 66 11.27 -4.33 -11.06
CA GLY A 66 10.32 -5.40 -11.35
C GLY A 66 9.36 -5.67 -10.20
N ARG A 67 8.67 -6.82 -10.30
CA ARG A 67 7.74 -7.30 -9.28
C ARG A 67 8.45 -8.30 -8.38
N LYS A 68 8.40 -8.09 -7.07
CA LYS A 68 9.07 -8.92 -6.05
C LYS A 68 8.07 -9.38 -5.01
N VAL A 69 8.36 -10.52 -4.38
CA VAL A 69 7.63 -10.93 -3.17
C VAL A 69 8.12 -10.07 -2.00
N VAL A 70 7.19 -9.51 -1.25
CA VAL A 70 7.45 -8.56 -0.17
C VAL A 70 6.72 -8.95 1.11
N GLU A 71 7.29 -8.54 2.23
CA GLU A 71 6.68 -8.62 3.54
C GLU A 71 6.42 -7.21 4.07
N LEU A 72 5.28 -7.04 4.74
CA LEU A 72 4.86 -5.79 5.33
C LEU A 72 4.90 -5.89 6.85
N ARG A 73 5.44 -4.86 7.50
CA ARG A 73 5.48 -4.75 8.97
C ARG A 73 4.70 -3.52 9.42
N GLY A 74 4.06 -3.60 10.58
CA GLY A 74 3.22 -2.53 11.11
C GLY A 74 2.05 -2.18 10.18
N VAL A 75 1.35 -3.18 9.65
CA VAL A 75 0.28 -2.98 8.67
C VAL A 75 -0.94 -2.33 9.31
N THR A 76 -1.34 -1.18 8.78
CA THR A 76 -2.63 -0.54 9.06
C THR A 76 -3.41 -0.45 7.77
N LEU A 77 -4.59 -1.06 7.76
CA LEU A 77 -5.46 -1.03 6.58
C LEU A 77 -6.43 0.13 6.70
N VAL A 78 -6.42 0.97 5.68
CA VAL A 78 -7.29 2.13 5.60
C VAL A 78 -8.27 1.83 4.47
N PRO A 79 -9.53 1.49 4.79
CA PRO A 79 -10.56 1.41 3.77
C PRO A 79 -10.61 2.77 3.08
N SER A 80 -10.21 2.82 1.80
CA SER A 80 -10.28 4.04 1.02
C SER A 80 -11.74 4.26 0.62
N ALA A 81 -12.51 4.82 1.56
CA ALA A 81 -13.83 5.35 1.24
C ALA A 81 -13.66 6.68 0.50
N LYS A 82 -13.13 6.65 -0.74
CA LYS A 82 -13.42 7.75 -1.66
C LYS A 82 -14.83 7.56 -2.18
N ARG A 83 -15.76 8.23 -1.48
CA ARG A 83 -17.01 8.74 -2.08
C ARG A 83 -16.69 9.24 -3.48
N ASN A 84 -17.42 8.71 -4.46
CA ASN A 84 -17.58 9.25 -5.81
C ASN A 84 -17.28 10.75 -5.86
N ASN A 85 -16.12 11.13 -6.40
CA ASN A 85 -16.01 12.45 -7.00
C ASN A 85 -16.54 12.29 -8.42
N ILE A 86 -17.72 12.85 -8.63
CA ILE A 86 -18.34 13.07 -9.93
C ILE A 86 -17.26 13.56 -10.92
N GLY A 87 -17.07 12.83 -12.03
CA GLY A 87 -16.54 13.42 -13.27
C GLY A 87 -15.09 13.13 -13.68
N THR A 88 -14.42 12.05 -13.26
CA THR A 88 -13.19 11.63 -13.99
C THR A 88 -12.90 10.14 -13.86
N ALA A 89 -12.85 9.46 -15.00
CA ALA A 89 -12.68 8.02 -15.17
C ALA A 89 -11.25 7.55 -14.86
N SER A 90 -10.79 7.72 -13.63
CA SER A 90 -9.54 7.10 -13.18
C SER A 90 -9.89 5.87 -12.34
N ARG A 91 -9.75 4.69 -12.94
CA ARG A 91 -9.80 3.38 -12.26
C ARG A 91 -8.80 3.41 -11.10
N THR A 92 -9.26 3.81 -9.93
CA THR A 92 -8.45 3.89 -8.72
C THR A 92 -8.61 2.58 -7.98
N LEU A 93 -7.49 1.95 -7.64
CA LEU A 93 -7.44 0.66 -6.95
C LEU A 93 -8.26 0.73 -5.67
N GLU A 94 -9.18 -0.21 -5.49
CA GLU A 94 -10.23 -0.16 -4.45
C GLU A 94 -9.66 -0.30 -3.03
N LEU A 95 -8.40 -0.70 -2.89
CA LEU A 95 -7.73 -0.97 -1.62
C LEU A 95 -6.39 -0.23 -1.51
N GLN A 96 -6.21 0.47 -0.39
CA GLN A 96 -4.94 1.08 0.01
C GLN A 96 -4.50 0.52 1.37
N VAL A 97 -3.24 0.13 1.45
CA VAL A 97 -2.61 -0.48 2.61
C VAL A 97 -1.53 0.46 3.11
N PHE A 98 -1.55 0.82 4.38
CA PHE A 98 -0.42 1.47 5.02
C PHE A 98 0.43 0.41 5.72
N ALA A 99 1.74 0.49 5.55
CA ALA A 99 2.69 -0.34 6.28
C ALA A 99 3.81 0.55 6.79
N GLU A 100 4.23 0.34 8.03
CA GLU A 100 5.36 1.10 8.60
C GLU A 100 6.67 0.79 7.89
N GLU A 101 6.85 -0.47 7.47
CA GLU A 101 8.03 -0.94 6.75
C GLU A 101 7.63 -1.99 5.68
N LEU A 102 8.36 -2.00 4.57
CA LEU A 102 8.28 -3.04 3.54
C LEU A 102 9.68 -3.60 3.28
N VAL A 103 9.81 -4.92 3.32
CA VAL A 103 11.05 -5.63 3.02
C VAL A 103 10.85 -6.61 1.87
N ILE A 104 11.90 -6.87 1.08
CA ILE A 104 11.89 -7.89 0.04
C ILE A 104 12.13 -9.23 0.71
N SER A 105 11.22 -10.21 0.52
CA SER A 105 11.43 -11.56 1.04
C SER A 105 12.45 -12.30 0.17
N GLU A 106 13.46 -12.94 0.78
CA GLU A 106 14.58 -13.57 0.07
C GLU A 106 14.22 -14.77 -0.84
N GLY A 107 12.95 -15.18 -0.89
CA GLY A 107 12.46 -16.24 -1.79
C GLY A 107 11.88 -15.76 -3.13
N GLY A 108 11.83 -14.44 -3.39
CA GLY A 108 11.07 -13.85 -4.49
C GLY A 108 11.89 -13.43 -5.71
N GLN A 109 12.82 -14.26 -6.19
CA GLN A 109 13.35 -14.12 -7.54
C GLN A 109 12.54 -15.04 -8.46
N ASP A 110 11.54 -14.48 -9.16
CA ASP A 110 11.05 -15.09 -10.41
C ASP A 110 12.30 -15.24 -11.31
N LYS A 111 12.79 -16.48 -11.44
CA LYS A 111 13.75 -16.89 -12.47
C LYS A 111 13.03 -17.07 -13.79
#